data_AF-S3KJI8-F1
#
_entry.id   AF-S3KJI8-F1
#
_cell.length_a   1.000
_cell.length_b   1.000
_cell.length_c   1.000
_cell.angle_alpha   90.00
_cell.angle_beta   90.00
_cell.angle_gamma   90.00
#
_symmetry.space_group_name_H-M   'P 1'
#
loop_
_entity.id
_entity.type
_entity.pdbx_description
1 polymer ?
#
loop_
_entity_poly.entity_id
_entity_poly.type
_entity_poly.pdbx_seq_one_letter_code
_entity_poly.pdbx_strand_id
1 'polypeptide(L)'
;MRWYSYRWLIERYHFVLKSGCGLEKLQLETGRRIEMALATYSIVAWRLLWLTYQARLHGEESCESFLEEHEWQSLCATIHKKSPPPEKPPSFREAVRMIASLGGFLGRKGDGEPGVKTIWLGLRRLHDISQTWKLSHQISPPIEPP
;
A
#
# COMPACT_ATOMS: atom_id res chain seq x y z
N MET A 1 17.25 27.89 5.81
CA MET A 1 15.81 27.62 6.04
C MET A 1 15.30 26.28 5.49
N ARG A 2 15.89 25.68 4.44
CA ARG A 2 15.45 24.40 3.84
C ARG A 2 15.43 23.18 4.78
N TRP A 3 16.29 23.14 5.80
CA TRP A 3 16.34 22.01 6.74
C TRP A 3 15.17 21.99 7.74
N TYR A 4 14.70 23.16 8.18
CA TYR A 4 13.59 23.25 9.13
C TYR A 4 12.24 22.91 8.46
N SER A 5 12.12 23.11 7.15
CA SER A 5 10.92 22.69 6.40
C SER A 5 10.75 21.17 6.27
N TYR A 6 11.74 20.36 6.69
CA TYR A 6 11.59 18.90 6.77
C TYR A 6 11.18 18.42 8.17
N ARG A 7 11.14 19.30 9.19
CA ARG A 7 10.81 18.93 10.57
C ARG A 7 9.41 18.31 10.70
N TRP A 8 8.46 18.70 9.86
CA TRP A 8 7.11 18.12 9.88
C TRP A 8 7.09 16.64 9.44
N LEU A 9 8.15 16.12 8.81
CA LEU A 9 8.23 14.70 8.43
C LEU A 9 8.21 13.78 9.65
N ILE A 10 8.87 14.16 10.75
CA ILE A 10 8.85 13.36 11.98
C ILE A 10 7.46 13.41 12.64
N GLU A 11 6.77 14.55 12.57
CA GLU A 11 5.38 14.66 13.03
C GLU A 11 4.46 13.76 12.21
N ARG A 12 4.67 13.71 10.89
CA ARG A 12 3.94 12.80 10.00
C ARG A 12 4.22 11.34 10.33
N TYR A 13 5.47 10.98 10.64
CA TYR A 13 5.84 9.64 11.09
C TYR A 13 5.11 9.24 12.37
N HIS A 14 5.12 10.10 13.40
CA HIS A 14 4.36 9.86 14.62
C HIS A 14 2.85 9.75 14.39
N PHE A 15 2.30 10.56 13.48
CA PHE A 15 0.89 10.44 13.08
C PHE A 15 0.59 9.08 12.47
N VAL A 16 1.44 8.57 11.56
CA VAL A 16 1.27 7.25 10.97
C VAL A 16 1.35 6.16 12.03
N LEU A 17 2.35 6.22 12.91
CA LEU A 17 2.56 5.23 13.95
C LEU A 17 1.37 5.15 14.92
N LYS A 18 0.90 6.31 15.40
CA LYS A 18 -0.17 6.40 16.40
C LYS A 18 -1.56 6.23 15.78
N SER A 19 -1.91 7.11 14.85
CA SER A 19 -3.27 7.21 14.29
C SER A 19 -3.49 6.32 13.06
N GLY A 20 -2.44 6.08 12.26
CA GLY A 20 -2.51 5.23 11.07
C GLY A 20 -2.54 3.75 11.46
N CYS A 21 -1.45 3.26 12.04
CA CYS A 21 -1.28 1.87 12.43
C CYS A 21 -2.04 1.54 13.73
N GLY A 22 -2.37 2.52 14.57
CA GLY A 22 -3.15 2.29 15.79
C GLY A 22 -2.32 1.76 16.96
N LEU A 23 -1.02 2.06 17.03
CA LEU A 23 -0.12 1.53 18.07
C LEU A 23 -0.66 1.77 19.49
N GLU A 24 -1.21 2.96 19.75
CA GLU A 24 -1.73 3.35 21.08
C GLU A 24 -3.02 2.59 21.47
N LYS A 25 -3.63 1.85 20.53
CA LYS A 25 -4.79 1.00 20.80
C LYS A 25 -4.40 -0.39 21.27
N LEU A 26 -3.13 -0.77 21.17
CA LEU A 26 -2.65 -2.06 21.64
C LEU A 26 -2.72 -2.12 23.18
N GLN A 27 -3.48 -3.09 23.70
CA GLN A 27 -3.59 -3.34 25.14
C GLN A 27 -2.60 -4.43 25.56
N LEU A 28 -1.30 -4.18 25.40
CA LEU A 28 -0.25 -5.13 25.73
C LEU A 28 0.12 -5.03 27.21
N GLU A 29 0.12 -6.15 27.90
CA GLU A 29 0.24 -6.23 29.37
C GLU A 29 1.65 -5.90 29.91
N THR A 30 2.70 -6.01 29.08
CA THR A 30 4.08 -5.83 29.53
C THR A 30 4.84 -4.81 28.71
N GLY A 31 5.73 -4.04 29.36
CA GLY A 31 6.59 -3.06 28.70
C GLY A 31 7.40 -3.67 27.55
N ARG A 32 7.93 -4.88 27.73
CA ARG A 32 8.67 -5.58 26.68
C ARG A 32 7.83 -5.86 25.43
N ARG A 33 6.56 -6.24 25.58
CA ARG A 33 5.65 -6.44 24.44
C ARG A 33 5.36 -5.13 23.72
N ILE A 34 5.21 -4.04 24.47
CA ILE A 34 5.03 -2.69 23.89
C ILE A 34 6.26 -2.29 23.07
N GLU A 35 7.47 -2.51 23.58
CA GLU A 35 8.71 -2.23 22.83
C GLU A 35 8.80 -3.00 21.52
N MET A 36 8.48 -4.30 21.53
CA MET A 36 8.49 -5.12 20.31
C MET A 36 7.45 -4.64 19.30
N ALA A 37 6.24 -4.33 19.76
CA ALA A 37 5.21 -3.76 18.90
C ALA A 37 5.65 -2.41 18.32
N LEU A 38 6.23 -1.54 19.14
CA LEU A 38 6.77 -0.27 18.70
C LEU A 38 7.83 -0.45 17.60
N ALA A 39 8.76 -1.39 17.76
CA ALA A 39 9.78 -1.68 16.75
C ALA A 39 9.17 -2.14 15.41
N THR A 40 8.24 -3.10 15.45
CA THR A 40 7.56 -3.59 14.24
C THR A 40 6.76 -2.49 13.56
N TYR A 41 5.97 -1.74 14.31
CA TYR A 41 5.13 -0.68 13.77
C TYR A 41 5.94 0.49 13.24
N SER A 42 7.14 0.73 13.78
CA SER A 42 8.08 1.73 13.28
C SER A 42 8.51 1.44 11.84
N ILE A 43 8.83 0.18 11.53
CA ILE A 43 9.19 -0.25 10.18
C ILE A 43 8.00 -0.08 9.21
N VAL A 44 6.81 -0.48 9.64
CA VAL A 44 5.57 -0.33 8.85
C VAL A 44 5.27 1.15 8.58
N ALA A 45 5.38 2.00 9.59
CA ALA A 45 5.14 3.43 9.46
C ALA A 45 6.13 4.10 8.50
N TRP A 46 7.40 3.72 8.58
CA TRP A 46 8.42 4.17 7.62
C TRP A 46 8.09 3.72 6.20
N ARG A 47 7.74 2.44 6.00
CA ARG A 47 7.40 1.89 4.67
C ARG A 47 6.21 2.59 4.04
N LEU A 48 5.16 2.87 4.83
CA LEU A 48 3.99 3.61 4.38
C LEU A 48 4.34 5.05 3.95
N LEU A 49 5.20 5.72 4.71
CA LEU A 49 5.67 7.05 4.33
C LEU A 49 6.53 7.02 3.09
N TRP A 50 7.43 6.05 2.98
CA TRP A 50 8.24 5.83 1.79
C TRP A 50 7.34 5.65 0.56
N LEU A 51 6.32 4.78 0.60
CA LEU A 51 5.35 4.62 -0.50
C LEU A 51 4.67 5.94 -0.85
N THR A 52 4.25 6.69 0.17
CA THR A 52 3.57 7.98 -0.01
C THR A 52 4.45 9.00 -0.73
N TYR A 53 5.72 9.12 -0.35
CA TYR A 53 6.63 10.10 -0.96
C TYR A 53 7.18 9.63 -2.30
N GLN A 54 7.45 8.33 -2.47
CA GLN A 54 7.88 7.79 -3.76
C GLN A 54 6.82 7.98 -4.83
N ALA A 55 5.54 7.72 -4.54
CA ALA A 55 4.44 7.99 -5.47
C ALA A 55 4.33 9.46 -5.90
N ARG A 56 4.76 10.38 -5.02
CA ARG A 56 4.73 11.82 -5.29
C ARG A 56 5.93 12.28 -6.12
N LEU A 57 7.13 11.85 -5.73
CA LEU A 57 8.40 12.32 -6.30
C LEU A 57 8.83 11.52 -7.53
N HIS A 58 8.65 10.21 -7.51
CA HIS A 58 9.10 9.25 -8.52
C HIS A 58 7.93 8.41 -9.04
N GLY A 59 6.77 9.07 -9.21
CA GLY A 59 5.51 8.40 -9.51
C GLY A 59 5.43 7.69 -10.87
N GLU A 60 6.28 8.09 -11.82
CA GLU A 60 6.29 7.59 -13.20
C GLU A 60 7.06 6.26 -13.36
N GLU A 61 7.80 5.82 -12.33
CA GLU A 61 8.53 4.56 -12.35
C GLU A 61 7.57 3.35 -12.30
N SER A 62 8.04 2.14 -12.65
CA SER A 62 7.24 0.91 -12.55
C SER A 62 6.89 0.57 -11.09
N CYS A 63 5.66 0.11 -10.85
CA CYS A 63 5.26 -0.39 -9.54
C CYS A 63 5.97 -1.69 -9.13
N GLU A 64 6.66 -2.37 -10.05
CA GLU A 64 7.43 -3.59 -9.78
C GLU A 64 8.57 -3.40 -8.78
N SER A 65 8.98 -2.14 -8.57
CA SER A 65 9.90 -1.78 -7.48
C SER A 65 9.37 -2.12 -6.09
N PHE A 66 8.05 -2.32 -5.93
CA PHE A 66 7.45 -2.66 -4.63
C PHE A 66 6.33 -3.69 -4.66
N LEU A 67 5.82 -4.06 -5.84
CA LEU A 67 4.81 -5.11 -6.03
C LEU A 67 5.37 -6.24 -6.89
N GLU A 68 5.15 -7.47 -6.46
CA GLU A 68 5.36 -8.63 -7.32
C GLU A 68 4.30 -8.70 -8.43
N GLU A 69 4.58 -9.50 -9.47
CA GLU A 69 3.72 -9.62 -10.66
C GLU A 69 2.25 -9.91 -10.32
N HIS A 70 2.03 -10.96 -9.53
CA HIS A 70 0.70 -11.35 -9.09
C HIS A 70 -0.01 -10.28 -8.23
N GLU A 71 0.73 -9.42 -7.52
CA GLU A 71 0.14 -8.36 -6.69
C GLU A 71 -0.38 -7.24 -7.56
N TRP A 72 0.42 -6.74 -8.51
CA TRP A 72 -0.05 -5.66 -9.38
C TRP A 72 -1.09 -6.16 -10.38
N GLN A 73 -0.99 -7.40 -10.88
CA GLN A 73 -2.00 -8.01 -11.74
C GLN A 73 -3.35 -8.14 -11.03
N SER A 74 -3.35 -8.71 -9.83
CA SER A 74 -4.57 -8.87 -9.04
C SER A 74 -5.17 -7.52 -8.62
N LEU A 75 -4.34 -6.52 -8.33
CA LEU A 75 -4.75 -5.15 -8.08
C LEU A 75 -5.49 -4.56 -9.29
N CYS A 76 -4.86 -4.61 -10.47
CA CYS A 76 -5.44 -4.09 -11.72
C CYS A 76 -6.75 -4.81 -12.07
N ALA A 77 -6.75 -6.14 -12.00
CA ALA A 77 -7.94 -6.95 -12.30
C ALA A 77 -9.11 -6.61 -11.36
N THR A 78 -8.82 -6.41 -10.07
CA THR A 78 -9.83 -6.06 -9.06
C THR A 78 -10.39 -4.67 -9.26
N ILE A 79 -9.52 -3.67 -9.49
CA ILE A 79 -9.93 -2.27 -9.65
C ILE A 79 -10.72 -2.07 -10.95
N HIS A 80 -10.26 -2.65 -12.05
CA HIS A 80 -10.91 -2.52 -13.35
C HIS A 80 -12.05 -3.52 -13.57
N LYS A 81 -12.23 -4.47 -12.64
CA LYS A 81 -13.22 -5.57 -12.74
C LYS A 81 -13.12 -6.31 -14.08
N LYS A 82 -11.89 -6.52 -14.55
CA LYS A 82 -11.60 -7.08 -15.87
C LYS A 82 -10.49 -8.13 -15.77
N SER A 83 -10.69 -9.24 -16.46
CA SER A 83 -9.67 -10.28 -16.71
C SER A 83 -9.57 -10.51 -18.23
N PRO A 84 -8.37 -10.67 -18.82
CA PRO A 84 -7.07 -10.69 -18.14
C PRO A 84 -6.59 -9.30 -17.67
N PRO A 85 -5.65 -9.24 -16.70
CA PRO A 85 -5.00 -7.99 -16.30
C PRO A 85 -4.18 -7.39 -17.47
N PRO A 86 -3.79 -6.11 -17.40
CA PRO A 86 -2.95 -5.50 -18.43
C PRO A 86 -1.60 -6.23 -18.55
N GLU A 87 -1.03 -6.26 -19.76
CA GLU A 87 0.29 -6.87 -20.02
C GLU A 87 1.44 -6.10 -19.38
N LYS A 88 1.26 -4.79 -19.16
CA LYS A 88 2.27 -3.90 -18.60
C LYS A 88 1.89 -3.48 -17.18
N PRO A 89 2.89 -3.38 -16.27
CA PRO A 89 2.64 -2.89 -14.94
C PRO A 89 2.23 -1.41 -14.97
N PRO A 90 1.34 -0.97 -14.07
CA PRO A 90 1.03 0.44 -13.90
C PRO A 90 2.24 1.20 -13.35
N SER A 91 2.19 2.53 -13.46
CA SER A 91 3.15 3.41 -12.79
C SER A 91 3.04 3.29 -11.26
N PHE A 92 4.09 3.67 -10.55
CA PHE A 92 4.14 3.66 -9.09
C PHE A 92 2.99 4.48 -8.51
N ARG A 93 2.73 5.66 -9.06
CA ARG A 93 1.65 6.54 -8.62
C ARG A 93 0.27 5.91 -8.86
N GLU A 94 0.04 5.31 -10.03
CA GLU A 94 -1.21 4.62 -10.33
C GLU A 94 -1.44 3.44 -9.39
N ALA A 95 -0.42 2.60 -9.17
CA ALA A 95 -0.50 1.48 -8.24
C ALA A 95 -0.84 1.94 -6.81
N VAL A 96 -0.15 2.97 -6.30
CA VAL A 96 -0.44 3.51 -4.96
C VAL A 96 -1.84 4.10 -4.86
N ARG A 97 -2.34 4.76 -5.91
CA ARG A 97 -3.72 5.27 -5.95
C ARG A 97 -4.73 4.13 -5.98
N MET A 98 -4.49 3.09 -6.77
CA MET A 98 -5.32 1.87 -6.81
C MET A 98 -5.37 1.17 -5.46
N ILE A 99 -4.22 0.98 -4.81
CA ILE A 99 -4.13 0.47 -3.44
C ILE A 99 -4.97 1.34 -2.52
N ALA A 100 -4.78 2.66 -2.55
CA ALA A 100 -5.54 3.55 -1.69
C ALA A 100 -7.05 3.48 -1.95
N SER A 101 -7.48 3.27 -3.20
CA SER A 101 -8.89 3.07 -3.56
C SER A 101 -9.48 1.83 -2.90
N LEU A 102 -8.72 0.72 -2.82
CA LEU A 102 -9.12 -0.43 -2.01
C LEU A 102 -9.33 -0.04 -0.54
N GLY A 103 -8.53 0.90 -0.03
CA GLY A 103 -8.66 1.45 1.32
C GLY A 103 -9.69 2.58 1.49
N GLY A 104 -10.48 2.89 0.45
CA GLY A 104 -11.55 3.90 0.50
C GLY A 104 -11.19 5.29 -0.02
N PHE A 105 -10.03 5.46 -0.68
CA PHE A 105 -9.72 6.69 -1.40
C PHE A 105 -10.60 6.81 -2.65
N LEU A 106 -11.30 7.92 -2.81
CA LEU A 106 -12.28 8.09 -3.89
C LEU A 106 -11.65 8.64 -5.18
N GLY A 107 -10.54 9.37 -5.07
CA GLY A 107 -9.80 9.88 -6.22
C GLY A 107 -10.59 10.88 -7.08
N ARG A 108 -11.49 11.67 -6.47
CA ARG A 108 -12.28 12.69 -7.18
C ARG A 108 -11.41 13.84 -7.62
N LYS A 109 -11.90 14.62 -8.59
CA LYS A 109 -11.25 15.85 -9.03
C LYS A 109 -11.09 16.80 -7.84
N GLY A 110 -9.85 17.07 -7.44
CA GLY A 110 -9.52 17.94 -6.30
C GLY A 110 -9.15 17.23 -5.00
N ASP A 111 -9.32 15.90 -4.88
CA ASP A 111 -8.95 15.15 -3.66
C ASP A 111 -7.43 15.12 -3.42
N GLY A 112 -6.63 15.40 -4.44
CA GLY A 112 -5.17 15.39 -4.37
C GLY A 112 -4.59 13.97 -4.30
N GLU A 113 -3.61 13.79 -3.41
CA GLU A 113 -2.89 12.53 -3.24
C GLU A 113 -3.42 11.70 -2.06
N PRO A 114 -3.41 10.37 -2.15
CA PRO A 114 -3.84 9.50 -1.06
C PRO A 114 -3.13 9.76 0.27
N GLY A 115 -3.88 9.56 1.35
CA GLY A 115 -3.35 9.59 2.71
C GLY A 115 -2.79 8.24 3.14
N VAL A 116 -1.91 8.26 4.15
CA VAL A 116 -1.28 7.03 4.66
C VAL A 116 -2.30 6.02 5.19
N LYS A 117 -3.41 6.48 5.78
CA LYS A 117 -4.47 5.60 6.29
C LYS A 117 -5.15 4.78 5.19
N THR A 118 -5.48 5.40 4.06
CA THR A 118 -6.11 4.71 2.91
C THR A 118 -5.11 3.77 2.25
N ILE A 119 -3.83 4.14 2.18
CA ILE A 119 -2.77 3.26 1.67
C ILE A 119 -2.63 2.02 2.57
N TRP A 120 -2.58 2.19 3.89
CA TRP A 120 -2.49 1.05 4.83
C TRP A 120 -3.69 0.10 4.72
N LEU A 121 -4.91 0.65 4.73
CA LEU A 121 -6.14 -0.16 4.55
C LEU A 121 -6.12 -0.91 3.22
N GLY A 122 -5.65 -0.23 2.17
CA GLY A 122 -5.51 -0.76 0.83
C GLY A 122 -4.53 -1.92 0.73
N LEU A 123 -3.33 -1.77 1.30
CA LEU A 123 -2.30 -2.80 1.30
C LEU A 123 -2.77 -4.08 1.99
N ARG A 124 -3.48 -3.93 3.11
CA ARG A 124 -4.05 -5.09 3.82
C ARG A 124 -5.05 -5.84 2.94
N ARG A 125 -5.94 -5.12 2.26
CA ARG A 125 -6.90 -5.73 1.32
C ARG A 125 -6.21 -6.35 0.11
N LEU A 126 -5.20 -5.68 -0.44
CA LEU A 126 -4.43 -6.18 -1.57
C LEU A 126 -3.72 -7.50 -1.23
N HIS A 127 -3.18 -7.64 -0.02
CA HIS A 127 -2.55 -8.88 0.41
C HIS A 127 -3.51 -10.07 0.30
N ASP A 128 -4.73 -9.94 0.84
CA ASP A 128 -5.74 -11.01 0.78
C ASP A 128 -6.15 -11.32 -0.68
N ILE A 129 -6.29 -10.28 -1.50
CA ILE A 129 -6.62 -10.39 -2.93
C ILE A 129 -5.50 -11.11 -3.70
N SER A 130 -4.24 -10.73 -3.48
CA SER A 130 -3.09 -11.27 -4.20
C SER A 130 -2.83 -12.73 -3.86
N GLN A 131 -3.04 -13.13 -2.60
CA GLN A 131 -2.98 -14.55 -2.21
C GLN A 131 -4.08 -15.36 -2.91
N THR A 132 -5.31 -14.86 -2.93
CA THR A 132 -6.42 -15.54 -3.61
C THR A 132 -6.18 -15.66 -5.12
N TRP A 133 -5.63 -14.61 -5.74
CA TRP A 133 -5.25 -14.60 -7.15
C TRP A 133 -4.17 -15.63 -7.47
N LYS A 134 -3.13 -15.73 -6.64
CA LYS A 134 -2.08 -16.77 -6.76
C LYS A 134 -2.70 -18.17 -6.74
N LEU A 135 -3.60 -18.44 -5.79
CA LEU A 135 -4.27 -19.74 -5.68
C LEU A 135 -5.15 -20.05 -6.91
N SER A 136 -5.95 -19.10 -7.38
CA SER A 136 -6.85 -19.33 -8.52
C SER A 136 -6.10 -19.64 -9.82
N HIS A 137 -4.94 -19.01 -10.03
CA HIS A 137 -4.10 -19.22 -11.20
C HIS A 137 -3.26 -20.50 -11.12
N GLN A 138 -2.99 -21.02 -9.92
CA GLN A 138 -2.37 -22.34 -9.75
C GLN A 138 -3.34 -23.49 -10.01
N ILE A 139 -4.65 -23.28 -9.80
CA ILE A 139 -5.70 -24.31 -9.95
C ILE A 139 -6.19 -24.43 -11.40
N SER A 140 -6.04 -23.39 -12.21
CA SER A 140 -6.44 -23.44 -13.62
C SER A 140 -5.41 -24.21 -14.45
N PRO A 141 -5.72 -25.36 -15.06
CA PRO A 141 -4.83 -25.97 -16.05
C PRO A 141 -4.71 -25.02 -17.27
N PRO A 142 -3.63 -25.12 -18.07
CA PRO A 142 -3.55 -24.35 -19.31
C PRO A 142 -4.77 -24.69 -20.17
N ILE A 143 -5.56 -23.69 -20.52
CA ILE A 143 -6.63 -23.82 -21.50
C ILE A 143 -5.92 -24.05 -22.83
N GLU A 144 -5.82 -25.30 -23.27
CA GLU A 144 -5.44 -25.61 -24.65
C GLU A 144 -6.49 -25.00 -25.58
N PRO A 145 -6.09 -24.16 -26.55
CA PRO A 145 -7.02 -23.69 -27.57
C PRO A 145 -7.47 -24.88 -28.45
N PRO A 146 -8.69 -24.82 -29.04
CA PRO A 146 -9.22 -25.86 -29.92
C PRO A 146 -8.44 -25.99 -31.24
#